data_AF-A0A7C5A9Y2-F1
#
_entry.id   AF-A0A7C5A9Y2-F1
#
_cell.length_a   1.000
_cell.length_b   1.000
_cell.length_c   1.000
_cell.angle_alpha   90.00
_cell.angle_beta   90.00
_cell.angle_gamma   90.00
#
_symmetry.space_group_name_H-M   'P 1'
#
loop_
_entity.id
_entity.type
_entity.pdbx_description
1 polymer ?
#
loop_
_entity_poly.entity_id
_entity_poly.type
_entity_poly.pdbx_seq_one_letter_code
_entity_poly.pdbx_strand_id
1 'polypeptide(L)'
;GSKDKFEIGGVDNPVIRDPITNYPYIPGSSLKGKLRMLLEFAEGKVVPNDKGEYPPSSDPEITSLFGDSAEKSQNGPTRLIVRDAYPDEKTIKMWENTNSETLYTEYKAENTIDRMTSAANPRFMERVHKGSKFDVEFILQVFSMDNDKGQSNFKKLVKAIRLLEDSTLGGGGSRGSGKVEFKFYEPYFVSVENYKNGNGNFKKDFNGKEPDKSSKDLTFNFNEIKSNNQSNEQAK
;
A
#
# COMPACT_ATOMS: atom_id res chain seq x y z
N GLY A 1 7.97 -12.74 3.66
CA GLY A 1 8.07 -13.13 5.07
C GLY A 1 9.50 -12.94 5.51
N SER A 2 9.76 -11.93 6.33
CA SER A 2 11.01 -11.85 7.09
C SER A 2 10.77 -12.61 8.39
N LYS A 3 11.63 -13.59 8.70
CA LYS A 3 11.72 -14.12 10.06
C LYS A 3 12.53 -13.08 10.84
N ASP A 4 11.83 -12.21 11.56
CA ASP A 4 12.50 -11.28 12.45
C ASP A 4 13.30 -12.08 13.49
N LYS A 5 14.53 -11.63 13.72
CA LYS A 5 15.35 -12.09 14.85
C LYS A 5 14.53 -11.79 16.10
N PHE A 6 14.11 -12.83 16.81
CA PHE A 6 13.58 -12.71 18.16
C PHE A 6 14.68 -12.12 19.04
N GLU A 7 14.65 -10.80 19.23
CA GLU A 7 15.41 -10.18 20.31
C GLU A 7 14.76 -10.60 21.64
N ILE A 8 15.57 -11.21 22.51
CA ILE A 8 15.13 -11.75 23.79
C ILE A 8 14.77 -10.56 24.69
N GLY A 9 13.48 -10.40 24.98
CA GLY A 9 12.90 -9.22 25.65
C GLY A 9 12.11 -8.27 24.73
N GLY A 10 11.89 -8.66 23.47
CA GLY A 10 11.31 -7.84 22.42
C GLY A 10 9.88 -7.35 22.66
N VAL A 11 9.59 -6.20 22.07
CA VAL A 11 8.30 -5.53 22.02
C VAL A 11 7.29 -6.38 21.23
N ASP A 12 6.03 -6.42 21.68
CA ASP A 12 4.96 -7.03 20.89
C ASP A 12 4.77 -6.25 19.57
N ASN A 13 4.90 -6.95 18.43
CA ASN A 13 4.66 -6.46 17.08
C ASN A 13 5.60 -5.29 16.64
N PRO A 14 6.90 -5.56 16.46
CA PRO A 14 7.87 -4.53 16.08
C PRO A 14 7.55 -3.93 14.70
N VAL A 15 7.86 -2.65 14.56
CA VAL A 15 7.76 -1.96 13.27
C VAL A 15 8.87 -2.46 12.35
N ILE A 16 8.49 -2.86 11.13
CA ILE A 16 9.42 -3.34 10.11
C ILE A 16 10.31 -2.18 9.65
N ARG A 17 11.62 -2.42 9.61
CA ARG A 17 12.64 -1.44 9.26
C ARG A 17 13.49 -1.90 8.09
N ASP A 18 13.96 -0.93 7.32
CA ASP A 18 14.97 -1.17 6.30
C ASP A 18 16.30 -1.49 6.99
N PRO A 19 16.95 -2.64 6.68
CA PRO A 19 18.16 -3.06 7.40
C PRO A 19 19.38 -2.16 7.15
N ILE A 20 19.36 -1.30 6.14
CA ILE A 20 20.47 -0.39 5.81
C ILE A 20 20.32 0.92 6.57
N THR A 21 19.13 1.52 6.53
CA THR A 21 18.87 2.85 7.10
C THR A 21 18.25 2.82 8.49
N ASN A 22 17.71 1.68 8.92
CA ASN A 22 16.85 1.50 10.09
C ASN A 22 15.53 2.29 10.05
N TYR A 23 15.20 2.93 8.94
CA TYR A 23 13.95 3.65 8.81
C TYR A 23 12.78 2.66 8.74
N PRO A 24 11.68 2.93 9.50
CA PRO A 24 10.41 2.29 9.25
C PRO A 24 10.03 2.41 7.77
N TYR A 25 9.47 1.36 7.19
CA TYR A 25 8.91 1.39 5.85
C TYR A 25 7.67 0.50 5.77
N ILE A 26 6.86 0.67 4.71
CA ILE A 26 5.69 -0.16 4.46
C ILE A 26 6.04 -1.13 3.32
N PRO A 27 6.10 -2.45 3.57
CA PRO A 27 6.33 -3.42 2.51
C PRO A 27 5.17 -3.38 1.49
N GLY A 28 5.52 -3.32 0.21
CA GLY A 28 4.58 -3.33 -0.90
C GLY A 28 3.75 -4.61 -0.93
N SER A 29 4.32 -5.73 -0.47
CA SER A 29 3.59 -7.00 -0.28
C SER A 29 2.50 -6.91 0.79
N SER A 30 2.77 -6.27 1.93
CA SER A 30 1.79 -6.05 3.00
C SER A 30 0.67 -5.12 2.53
N LEU A 31 1.03 -4.02 1.84
CA LEU A 31 0.05 -3.09 1.28
C LEU A 31 -0.81 -3.76 0.20
N LYS A 32 -0.19 -4.46 -0.76
CA LYS A 32 -0.89 -5.21 -1.81
C LYS A 32 -1.82 -6.27 -1.23
N GLY A 33 -1.36 -7.03 -0.24
CA GLY A 33 -2.15 -8.06 0.43
C GLY A 33 -3.38 -7.49 1.14
N LYS A 34 -3.22 -6.37 1.86
CA LYS A 34 -4.34 -5.71 2.54
C LYS A 34 -5.36 -5.16 1.55
N LEU A 35 -4.92 -4.53 0.46
CA LEU A 35 -5.78 -4.03 -0.61
C LEU A 35 -6.57 -5.19 -1.26
N ARG A 36 -5.89 -6.30 -1.57
CA ARG A 36 -6.53 -7.52 -2.11
C ARG A 36 -7.61 -8.04 -1.18
N MET A 37 -7.26 -8.27 0.09
CA MET A 37 -8.17 -8.81 1.09
C MET A 37 -9.43 -7.95 1.22
N LEU A 38 -9.29 -6.62 1.32
CA LEU A 38 -10.43 -5.72 1.43
C LEU A 38 -11.34 -5.78 0.20
N LEU A 39 -10.74 -5.83 -1.00
CA LEU A 39 -11.52 -5.96 -2.23
C LEU A 39 -12.25 -7.31 -2.28
N GLU A 40 -11.59 -8.41 -1.94
CA GLU A 40 -12.21 -9.75 -1.91
C GLU A 40 -13.44 -9.78 -1.00
N PHE A 41 -13.34 -9.20 0.22
CA PHE A 41 -14.49 -9.10 1.12
C PHE A 41 -15.60 -8.21 0.54
N ALA A 42 -15.24 -7.06 -0.03
CA ALA A 42 -16.21 -6.11 -0.57
C ALA A 42 -16.97 -6.66 -1.80
N GLU A 43 -16.35 -7.55 -2.57
CA GLU A 43 -16.97 -8.21 -3.73
C GLU A 43 -17.60 -9.57 -3.38
N GLY A 44 -17.61 -9.98 -2.11
CA GLY A 44 -18.16 -11.27 -1.67
C GLY A 44 -17.40 -12.48 -2.21
N LYS A 45 -16.09 -12.33 -2.47
CA LYS A 45 -15.22 -13.37 -3.07
C LYS A 45 -14.38 -14.14 -2.05
N VAL A 46 -14.63 -13.93 -0.77
CA VAL A 46 -14.02 -14.68 0.33
C VAL A 46 -14.88 -15.91 0.61
N VAL A 47 -14.37 -17.08 0.25
CA VAL A 47 -15.10 -18.36 0.31
C VAL A 47 -14.25 -19.38 1.08
N PRO A 48 -14.83 -20.18 1.99
CA PRO A 48 -14.08 -21.20 2.69
C PRO A 48 -13.73 -22.38 1.77
N ASN A 49 -12.58 -23.01 2.01
CA ASN A 49 -12.25 -24.31 1.42
C ASN A 49 -12.86 -25.47 2.25
N ASP A 50 -12.64 -26.71 1.80
CA ASP A 50 -13.15 -27.91 2.48
C ASP A 50 -12.66 -28.07 3.93
N LYS A 51 -11.62 -27.33 4.34
CA LYS A 51 -11.07 -27.32 5.71
C LYS A 51 -11.64 -26.17 6.57
N GLY A 52 -12.55 -25.36 6.03
CA GLY A 52 -13.07 -24.17 6.70
C GLY A 52 -12.10 -22.98 6.74
N GLU A 53 -11.00 -23.04 5.98
CA GLU A 53 -10.04 -21.95 5.86
C GLU A 53 -10.47 -21.00 4.74
N TYR A 54 -10.08 -19.73 4.80
CA TYR A 54 -10.41 -18.70 3.80
C TYR A 54 -9.18 -18.33 2.97
N PRO A 55 -8.82 -19.13 1.94
CA PRO A 55 -7.68 -18.81 1.09
C PRO A 55 -7.95 -17.57 0.22
N PRO A 56 -6.90 -16.94 -0.35
CA PRO A 56 -7.07 -15.88 -1.33
C PRO A 56 -7.95 -16.33 -2.51
N SER A 57 -8.79 -15.43 -2.99
CA SER A 57 -9.75 -15.75 -4.05
C SER A 57 -9.05 -16.05 -5.37
N SER A 58 -9.48 -17.10 -6.08
CA SER A 58 -9.06 -17.40 -7.45
C SER A 58 -10.00 -16.78 -8.50
N ASP A 59 -10.93 -15.92 -8.08
CA ASP A 59 -11.87 -15.27 -9.00
C ASP A 59 -11.11 -14.38 -10.01
N PRO A 60 -11.37 -14.51 -11.33
CA PRO A 60 -10.76 -13.68 -12.36
C PRO A 60 -10.89 -12.18 -12.15
N GLU A 61 -11.98 -11.71 -11.54
CA GLU A 61 -12.20 -10.29 -11.26
C GLU A 61 -11.17 -9.73 -10.27
N ILE A 62 -10.72 -10.55 -9.33
CA ILE A 62 -9.72 -10.17 -8.31
C ILE A 62 -8.31 -10.45 -8.84
N THR A 63 -8.10 -11.65 -9.36
CA THR A 63 -6.78 -12.14 -9.79
C THR A 63 -6.27 -11.43 -11.05
N SER A 64 -7.13 -10.82 -11.87
CA SER A 64 -6.68 -9.92 -12.94
C SER A 64 -5.79 -8.80 -12.38
N LEU A 65 -6.21 -8.14 -11.31
CA LEU A 65 -5.45 -7.05 -10.71
C LEU A 65 -4.29 -7.60 -9.86
N PHE A 66 -4.58 -8.51 -8.93
CA PHE A 66 -3.61 -8.90 -7.89
C PHE A 66 -2.74 -10.11 -8.25
N GLY A 67 -3.08 -10.85 -9.29
CA GLY A 67 -2.44 -12.11 -9.67
C GLY A 67 -2.94 -13.33 -8.87
N ASP A 68 -2.68 -14.51 -9.41
CA ASP A 68 -2.86 -15.80 -8.74
C ASP A 68 -1.51 -16.49 -8.55
N SER A 69 -1.47 -17.63 -7.84
CA SER A 69 -0.30 -18.49 -7.80
C SER A 69 0.06 -18.97 -9.21
N ALA A 70 1.36 -19.12 -9.48
CA ALA A 70 1.87 -19.44 -10.83
C ALA A 70 1.26 -20.72 -11.44
N GLU A 71 0.85 -21.67 -10.60
CA GLU A 71 0.25 -22.94 -11.00
C GLU A 71 -1.20 -22.82 -11.49
N LYS A 72 -1.89 -21.71 -11.23
CA LYS A 72 -3.33 -21.53 -11.50
C LYS A 72 -3.67 -20.38 -12.45
N SER A 73 -2.67 -19.69 -13.01
CA SER A 73 -2.93 -18.46 -13.76
C SER A 73 -3.60 -18.70 -15.11
N GLN A 74 -4.93 -18.57 -15.15
CA GLN A 74 -5.69 -18.43 -16.40
C GLN A 74 -5.82 -16.98 -16.88
N ASN A 75 -5.55 -16.01 -16.00
CA ASN A 75 -5.72 -14.58 -16.29
C ASN A 75 -4.47 -13.91 -16.84
N GLY A 76 -3.34 -14.61 -16.94
CA GLY A 76 -2.06 -14.06 -17.37
C GLY A 76 -1.30 -13.35 -16.23
N PRO A 77 -0.36 -12.44 -16.56
CA PRO A 77 0.50 -11.78 -15.56
C PRO A 77 -0.28 -10.84 -14.63
N THR A 78 0.22 -10.62 -13.40
CA THR A 78 -0.41 -9.65 -12.47
C THR A 78 -0.38 -8.24 -13.07
N ARG A 79 -1.49 -7.50 -13.02
CA ARG A 79 -1.51 -6.10 -13.50
C ARG A 79 -0.97 -5.11 -12.47
N LEU A 80 -1.11 -5.39 -11.17
CA LEU A 80 -0.66 -4.48 -10.11
C LEU A 80 0.71 -4.85 -9.53
N ILE A 81 1.65 -3.92 -9.64
CA ILE A 81 2.88 -3.90 -8.85
C ILE A 81 2.74 -2.82 -7.78
N VAL A 82 3.09 -3.16 -6.54
CA VAL A 82 3.14 -2.23 -5.41
C VAL A 82 4.56 -2.23 -4.90
N ARG A 83 5.23 -1.07 -4.95
CA ARG A 83 6.58 -0.93 -4.41
C ARG A 83 6.53 -0.74 -2.89
N ASP A 84 7.64 -1.04 -2.24
CA ASP A 84 7.87 -0.69 -0.85
C ASP A 84 7.82 0.83 -0.71
N ALA A 85 7.12 1.32 0.32
CA ALA A 85 6.95 2.74 0.57
C ALA A 85 7.87 3.19 1.70
N TYR A 86 8.79 4.09 1.37
CA TYR A 86 9.80 4.64 2.26
C TYR A 86 9.43 6.05 2.71
N PRO A 87 9.91 6.52 3.86
CA PRO A 87 9.59 7.85 4.37
C PRO A 87 10.25 8.95 3.55
N ASP A 88 9.58 10.10 3.46
CA ASP A 88 10.17 11.30 2.86
C ASP A 88 11.15 11.99 3.83
N GLU A 89 11.98 12.90 3.30
CA GLU A 89 12.97 13.63 4.11
C GLU A 89 12.33 14.43 5.26
N LYS A 90 11.10 14.93 5.04
CA LYS A 90 10.36 15.68 6.06
C LYS A 90 9.97 14.77 7.23
N THR A 91 9.54 13.54 6.94
CA THR A 91 9.20 12.52 7.93
C THR A 91 10.44 12.07 8.70
N ILE A 92 11.56 11.86 8.01
CA ILE A 92 12.83 11.50 8.68
C ILE A 92 13.23 12.60 9.67
N LYS A 93 13.26 13.87 9.24
CA LYS A 93 13.54 15.01 10.12
C LYS A 93 12.55 15.14 11.27
N MET A 94 11.27 14.84 11.05
CA MET A 94 10.27 14.84 12.11
C MET A 94 10.61 13.80 13.19
N TRP A 95 11.00 12.59 12.78
CA TRP A 95 11.39 11.54 13.71
C TRP A 95 12.66 11.87 14.49
N GLU A 96 13.69 12.39 13.82
CA GLU A 96 14.95 12.81 14.47
C GLU A 96 14.74 13.88 15.55
N ASN A 97 13.73 14.74 15.37
CA ASN A 97 13.39 15.80 16.33
C ASN A 97 12.38 15.36 17.39
N THR A 98 11.92 14.11 17.37
CA THR A 98 10.99 13.60 18.38
C THR A 98 11.76 13.05 19.57
N ASN A 99 11.39 13.45 20.79
CA ASN A 99 11.95 12.88 22.02
C ASN A 99 11.30 11.52 22.33
N SER A 100 11.61 10.51 21.52
CA SER A 100 11.07 9.16 21.67
C SER A 100 12.10 8.18 22.25
N GLU A 101 11.61 7.21 23.02
CA GLU A 101 12.41 6.13 23.61
C GLU A 101 12.88 5.10 22.56
N THR A 102 12.23 5.09 21.39
CA THR A 102 12.49 4.16 20.29
C THR A 102 12.98 4.88 19.05
N LEU A 103 13.82 4.20 18.26
CA LEU A 103 14.36 4.74 17.03
C LEU A 103 13.23 4.93 15.99
N TYR A 104 12.96 6.19 15.65
CA TYR A 104 12.00 6.66 14.64
C TYR A 104 10.53 6.26 14.84
N THR A 105 10.18 5.80 16.03
CA THR A 105 8.88 5.20 16.39
C THR A 105 8.53 5.60 17.81
N GLU A 106 7.34 5.25 18.30
CA GLU A 106 6.93 5.43 19.70
C GLU A 106 6.32 4.17 20.29
N TYR A 107 6.39 4.06 21.63
CA TYR A 107 5.58 3.11 22.37
C TYR A 107 4.16 3.63 22.60
N LYS A 108 3.20 2.77 22.32
CA LYS A 108 1.81 2.93 22.75
C LYS A 108 1.53 1.93 23.87
N ALA A 109 1.21 2.45 25.06
CA ALA A 109 0.65 1.63 26.12
C ALA A 109 -0.82 1.30 25.82
N GLU A 110 -1.17 0.02 25.83
CA GLU A 110 -2.55 -0.47 25.78
C GLU A 110 -2.85 -1.30 27.03
N ASN A 111 -3.97 -1.03 27.69
CA ASN A 111 -4.36 -1.77 28.89
C ASN A 111 -5.46 -2.78 28.57
N THR A 112 -5.29 -4.02 29.02
CA THR A 112 -6.41 -4.95 29.15
C THR A 112 -6.87 -4.94 30.60
N ILE A 113 -8.17 -4.73 30.83
CA ILE A 113 -8.75 -4.69 32.18
C ILE A 113 -9.42 -6.04 32.44
N ASP A 114 -9.02 -6.70 33.52
CA ASP A 114 -9.71 -7.89 34.00
C ASP A 114 -11.12 -7.52 34.51
N ARG A 115 -12.15 -8.19 33.99
CA ARG A 115 -13.54 -7.80 34.28
C ARG A 115 -13.99 -8.14 35.70
N MET A 116 -13.29 -9.03 36.40
CA MET A 116 -13.62 -9.47 37.75
C MET A 116 -12.87 -8.69 38.81
N THR A 117 -11.58 -8.43 38.57
CA THR A 117 -10.66 -7.81 39.53
C THR A 117 -10.39 -6.33 39.23
N SER A 118 -10.80 -5.85 38.06
CA SER A 118 -10.48 -4.51 37.53
C SER A 118 -8.96 -4.23 37.41
N ALA A 119 -8.12 -5.27 37.51
CA ALA A 119 -6.69 -5.13 37.37
C ALA A 119 -6.30 -4.78 35.93
N ALA A 120 -5.40 -3.79 35.79
CA ALA A 120 -4.88 -3.38 34.50
C ALA A 120 -3.61 -4.18 34.16
N ASN A 121 -3.62 -4.82 32.99
CA ASN A 121 -2.45 -5.48 32.41
C ASN A 121 -1.96 -4.66 31.20
N PRO A 122 -0.98 -3.75 31.37
CA PRO A 122 -0.44 -2.96 30.28
C PRO A 122 0.38 -3.82 29.32
N ARG A 123 0.18 -3.60 28.02
CA ARG A 123 1.03 -4.06 26.92
C ARG A 123 1.58 -2.84 26.20
N PHE A 124 2.86 -2.89 25.85
CA PHE A 124 3.51 -1.84 25.07
C PHE A 124 3.68 -2.35 23.64
N MET A 125 3.15 -1.61 22.68
CA MET A 125 3.34 -1.89 21.25
C MET A 125 4.09 -0.74 20.61
N GLU A 126 5.11 -1.08 19.82
CA GLU A 126 5.80 -0.11 18.98
C GLU A 126 4.91 0.29 17.80
N ARG A 127 4.92 1.57 17.44
CA ARG A 127 4.25 2.06 16.24
C ARG A 127 4.97 3.26 15.65
N VAL A 128 4.71 3.53 14.37
CA VAL A 128 5.15 4.76 13.72
C VAL A 128 4.37 5.95 14.27
N HIS A 129 5.05 7.08 14.43
CA HIS A 129 4.43 8.34 14.86
C HIS A 129 3.29 8.78 13.93
N LYS A 130 2.25 9.36 14.50
CA LYS A 130 1.17 9.99 13.72
C LYS A 130 1.73 11.13 12.87
N GLY A 131 1.32 11.18 11.60
CA GLY A 131 1.73 12.24 10.67
C GLY A 131 2.90 11.86 9.78
N SER A 132 3.54 10.72 10.01
CA SER A 132 4.53 10.16 9.10
C SER A 132 3.96 9.94 7.70
N LYS A 133 4.74 10.32 6.69
CA LYS A 133 4.41 10.13 5.28
C LYS A 133 5.35 9.09 4.67
N PHE A 134 4.79 8.29 3.78
CA PHE A 134 5.52 7.25 3.05
C PHE A 134 5.21 7.36 1.56
N ASP A 135 6.24 7.32 0.72
CA ASP A 135 6.15 7.45 -0.73
C ASP A 135 5.65 6.15 -1.35
N VAL A 136 4.34 6.09 -1.58
CA VAL A 136 3.69 4.93 -2.23
C VAL A 136 3.84 4.98 -3.74
N GLU A 137 3.99 3.81 -4.36
CA GLU A 137 4.03 3.68 -5.82
C GLU A 137 3.24 2.45 -6.27
N PHE A 138 2.21 2.71 -7.08
CA PHE A 138 1.38 1.71 -7.71
C PHE A 138 1.62 1.74 -9.22
N ILE A 139 2.06 0.62 -9.79
CA ILE A 139 2.21 0.47 -11.24
C ILE A 139 1.10 -0.45 -11.72
N LEU A 140 0.21 0.09 -12.55
CA LEU A 140 -0.82 -0.68 -13.23
C LEU A 140 -0.38 -0.98 -14.66
N GLN A 141 -0.12 -2.25 -14.94
CA GLN A 141 0.23 -2.74 -16.26
C GLN A 141 -1.03 -2.97 -17.09
N VAL A 142 -0.98 -2.61 -18.36
CA VAL A 142 -2.06 -2.84 -19.34
C VAL A 142 -1.50 -3.70 -20.46
N PHE A 143 -2.08 -4.89 -20.63
CA PHE A 143 -1.66 -5.86 -21.63
C PHE A 143 -2.63 -5.89 -22.82
N SER A 144 -2.17 -6.42 -23.95
CA SER A 144 -2.98 -6.54 -25.17
C SER A 144 -4.24 -7.39 -24.98
N MET A 145 -4.26 -8.29 -23.99
CA MET A 145 -5.41 -9.11 -23.62
C MET A 145 -6.47 -8.37 -22.79
N ASP A 146 -6.17 -7.14 -22.34
CA ASP A 146 -7.09 -6.34 -21.54
C ASP A 146 -8.03 -5.54 -22.47
N ASN A 147 -9.23 -6.08 -22.71
CA ASN A 147 -10.21 -5.52 -23.67
C ASN A 147 -10.62 -4.06 -23.37
N ASP A 148 -10.60 -3.66 -22.09
CA ASP A 148 -10.99 -2.33 -21.62
C ASP A 148 -9.80 -1.39 -21.40
N LYS A 149 -8.61 -1.76 -21.90
CA LYS A 149 -7.36 -1.00 -21.75
C LYS A 149 -7.01 -0.71 -20.29
N GLY A 150 -7.39 -1.59 -19.36
CA GLY A 150 -7.04 -1.50 -17.93
C GLY A 150 -8.02 -0.69 -17.08
N GLN A 151 -9.12 -0.19 -17.65
CA GLN A 151 -10.07 0.67 -16.94
C GLN A 151 -10.71 -0.04 -15.74
N SER A 152 -11.13 -1.30 -15.86
CA SER A 152 -11.71 -2.07 -14.76
C SER A 152 -10.70 -2.32 -13.65
N ASN A 153 -9.45 -2.66 -13.99
CA ASN A 153 -8.38 -2.87 -13.02
C ASN A 153 -8.03 -1.59 -12.28
N PHE A 154 -8.01 -0.44 -12.96
CA PHE A 154 -7.86 0.87 -12.30
C PHE A 154 -9.00 1.15 -11.30
N LYS A 155 -10.26 0.93 -11.72
CA LYS A 155 -11.42 1.13 -10.84
C LYS A 155 -11.37 0.23 -9.60
N LYS A 156 -10.96 -1.04 -9.76
CA LYS A 156 -10.75 -1.99 -8.65
C LYS A 156 -9.66 -1.51 -7.69
N LEU A 157 -8.53 -1.04 -8.22
CA LEU A 157 -7.44 -0.49 -7.40
C LEU A 157 -7.93 0.72 -6.58
N VAL A 158 -8.58 1.69 -7.24
CA VAL A 158 -9.12 2.88 -6.55
C VAL A 158 -10.17 2.49 -5.51
N LYS A 159 -11.05 1.52 -5.80
CA LYS A 159 -12.00 0.97 -4.82
C LYS A 159 -11.28 0.38 -3.61
N ALA A 160 -10.26 -0.46 -3.83
CA ALA A 160 -9.47 -1.07 -2.77
C ALA A 160 -8.74 -0.04 -1.90
N ILE A 161 -8.19 1.02 -2.51
CA ILE A 161 -7.55 2.13 -1.80
C ILE A 161 -8.55 2.85 -0.89
N ARG A 162 -9.74 3.18 -1.42
CA ARG A 162 -10.81 3.82 -0.62
C ARG A 162 -11.27 2.94 0.54
N LEU A 163 -11.42 1.64 0.31
CA LEU A 163 -11.73 0.67 1.38
C LEU A 163 -10.64 0.65 2.47
N LEU A 164 -9.37 0.83 2.10
CA LEU A 164 -8.27 0.86 3.05
C LEU A 164 -8.26 2.15 3.89
N GLU A 165 -8.62 3.30 3.31
CA GLU A 165 -8.74 4.58 4.04
C GLU A 165 -9.82 4.52 5.14
N ASP A 166 -10.90 3.78 4.91
CA ASP A 166 -11.95 3.50 5.91
C ASP A 166 -11.63 2.29 6.80
N SER A 167 -10.56 1.56 6.50
CA SER A 167 -10.08 0.41 7.27
C SER A 167 -8.76 0.76 7.97
N THR A 168 -7.95 -0.26 8.25
CA THR A 168 -6.69 -0.13 8.99
C THR A 168 -5.58 -0.92 8.29
N LEU A 169 -4.39 -0.33 8.21
CA LEU A 169 -3.16 -0.97 7.76
C LEU A 169 -2.33 -1.46 8.95
N GLY A 170 -1.88 -2.71 8.91
CA GLY A 170 -1.13 -3.33 10.00
C GLY A 170 -2.00 -3.77 11.20
N GLY A 171 -1.35 -3.94 12.36
CA GLY A 171 -1.95 -4.44 13.59
C GLY A 171 -2.63 -3.37 14.46
N GLY A 172 -3.46 -3.80 15.41
CA GLY A 172 -4.08 -2.90 16.41
C GLY A 172 -5.20 -2.00 15.88
N GLY A 173 -5.71 -2.28 14.68
CA GLY A 173 -6.71 -1.46 13.99
C GLY A 173 -7.97 -1.14 14.80
N SER A 174 -8.57 -2.16 15.42
CA SER A 174 -9.76 -2.01 16.27
C SER A 174 -9.55 -1.14 17.52
N ARG A 175 -8.29 -0.84 17.85
CA ARG A 175 -7.87 0.00 18.98
C ARG A 175 -7.30 1.35 18.52
N GLY A 176 -7.61 1.75 17.29
CA GLY A 176 -7.30 3.07 16.73
C GLY A 176 -5.92 3.20 16.09
N SER A 177 -5.22 2.10 15.81
CA SER A 177 -3.96 2.12 15.06
C SER A 177 -4.19 1.93 13.55
N GLY A 178 -3.23 2.32 12.72
CA GLY A 178 -3.22 1.95 11.30
C GLY A 178 -4.19 2.71 10.39
N LYS A 179 -4.78 3.82 10.85
CA LYS A 179 -5.52 4.73 9.95
C LYS A 179 -4.54 5.37 8.95
N VAL A 180 -4.86 5.30 7.66
CA VAL A 180 -4.06 5.87 6.58
C VAL A 180 -4.90 6.78 5.70
N GLU A 181 -4.24 7.68 4.98
CA GLU A 181 -4.82 8.53 3.95
C GLU A 181 -3.86 8.51 2.75
N PHE A 182 -4.40 8.52 1.53
CA PHE A 182 -3.59 8.57 0.32
C PHE A 182 -3.72 9.93 -0.37
N LYS A 183 -2.55 10.47 -0.74
CA LYS A 183 -2.43 11.61 -1.66
C LYS A 183 -1.65 11.17 -2.88
N PHE A 184 -2.15 11.52 -4.05
CA PHE A 184 -1.57 11.13 -5.32
C PHE A 184 -1.21 12.36 -6.15
N TYR A 185 -0.23 12.16 -7.03
CA TYR A 185 -0.07 12.98 -8.22
C TYR A 185 -1.07 12.51 -9.29
N GLU A 186 -1.21 13.30 -10.35
CA GLU A 186 -1.94 12.84 -11.54
C GLU A 186 -1.34 11.53 -12.06
N PRO A 187 -2.16 10.52 -12.39
CA PRO A 187 -1.67 9.27 -12.94
C PRO A 187 -0.83 9.51 -14.20
N TYR A 188 0.37 8.93 -14.24
CA TYR A 188 1.26 8.99 -15.39
C TYR A 188 1.11 7.73 -16.24
N PHE A 189 0.99 7.89 -17.57
CA PHE A 189 0.93 6.77 -18.50
C PHE A 189 2.25 6.59 -19.25
N VAL A 190 2.71 5.36 -19.42
CA VAL A 190 3.88 5.05 -20.27
C VAL A 190 3.46 4.07 -21.34
N SER A 191 3.46 4.51 -22.59
CA SER A 191 3.10 3.66 -23.72
C SER A 191 4.28 2.80 -24.19
N VAL A 192 3.98 1.74 -24.94
CA VAL A 192 5.01 0.93 -25.61
C VAL A 192 5.90 1.78 -26.53
N GLU A 193 5.34 2.78 -27.22
CA GLU A 193 6.10 3.69 -28.07
C GLU A 193 7.06 4.58 -27.26
N ASN A 194 6.69 5.00 -26.04
CA ASN A 194 7.61 5.72 -25.16
C ASN A 194 8.84 4.86 -24.86
N TYR A 195 8.65 3.57 -24.55
CA TYR A 195 9.78 2.65 -24.32
C TYR A 195 10.64 2.45 -25.58
N LYS A 196 10.03 2.29 -26.76
CA LYS A 196 10.77 2.15 -28.02
C LYS A 196 11.64 3.37 -28.34
N ASN A 197 11.15 4.56 -28.03
CA ASN A 197 11.83 5.82 -28.37
C ASN A 197 12.74 6.34 -27.25
N GLY A 198 12.93 5.58 -26.16
CA GLY A 198 13.78 5.99 -25.03
C GLY A 198 13.12 6.96 -24.04
N ASN A 199 11.87 7.38 -24.28
CA ASN A 199 11.07 8.24 -23.38
C ASN A 199 10.28 7.43 -22.32
N GLY A 200 10.57 6.13 -22.18
CA GLY A 200 10.00 5.28 -21.14
C GLY A 200 10.61 5.56 -19.76
N ASN A 201 10.44 4.62 -18.83
CA ASN A 201 11.05 4.66 -17.48
C ASN A 201 10.70 5.94 -16.71
N PHE A 202 9.46 6.01 -16.21
CA PHE A 202 8.99 7.13 -15.40
C PHE A 202 10.02 7.58 -14.36
N LYS A 203 10.31 8.89 -14.36
CA LYS A 203 11.17 9.52 -13.37
C LYS A 203 10.28 10.19 -12.34
N LYS A 204 10.52 9.91 -11.05
CA LYS A 204 9.86 10.56 -9.90
C LYS A 204 10.32 12.01 -9.73
N ASP A 205 10.07 12.82 -10.76
CA ASP A 205 10.44 14.23 -10.82
C ASP A 205 9.17 15.07 -10.89
N PHE A 206 8.74 15.54 -9.71
CA PHE A 206 7.52 16.32 -9.56
C PHE A 206 7.80 17.83 -9.43
N ASN A 207 9.01 18.29 -9.73
CA ASN A 207 9.41 19.70 -9.63
C ASN A 207 9.05 20.36 -8.28
N GLY A 208 9.17 19.60 -7.18
CA GLY A 208 8.84 20.07 -5.83
C GLY A 208 7.35 20.26 -5.55
N LYS A 209 6.45 19.86 -6.46
CA LYS A 209 5.01 19.81 -6.18
C LYS A 209 4.72 18.73 -5.15
N GLU A 210 3.80 19.01 -4.23
CA GLU A 210 3.23 18.01 -3.32
C GLU A 210 2.06 17.29 -3.99
N PRO A 211 1.77 16.03 -3.63
CA PRO A 211 0.60 15.33 -4.14
C PRO A 211 -0.68 15.93 -3.54
N ASP A 212 -1.65 16.27 -4.38
CA ASP A 212 -2.88 16.96 -3.98
C ASP A 212 -4.15 16.17 -4.29
N LYS A 213 -4.08 15.13 -5.13
CA LYS A 213 -5.25 14.33 -5.52
C LYS A 213 -5.63 13.34 -4.44
N SER A 214 -6.89 13.34 -4.05
CA SER A 214 -7.42 12.28 -3.19
C SER A 214 -7.78 11.05 -4.01
N SER A 215 -7.99 9.92 -3.33
CA SER A 215 -8.52 8.70 -3.95
C SER A 215 -9.87 8.93 -4.65
N LYS A 216 -10.63 9.97 -4.30
CA LYS A 216 -11.91 10.34 -4.93
C LYS A 216 -11.75 11.03 -6.28
N ASP A 217 -10.66 11.78 -6.43
CA ASP A 217 -10.37 12.59 -7.60
C ASP A 217 -9.62 11.81 -8.68
N LEU A 218 -9.15 10.60 -8.36
CA LEU A 218 -8.51 9.70 -9.32
C LEU A 218 -9.50 9.23 -10.38
N THR A 219 -9.28 9.69 -11.62
CA THR A 219 -10.04 9.28 -12.80
C THR A 219 -9.17 8.53 -13.80
N PHE A 220 -9.75 7.53 -14.46
CA PHE A 220 -9.11 6.88 -15.61
C PHE A 220 -9.60 7.52 -16.90
N ASN A 221 -8.83 8.47 -17.44
CA ASN A 221 -9.09 9.01 -18.77
C ASN A 221 -7.88 8.82 -19.67
N PHE A 222 -7.94 7.77 -20.50
CA PHE A 222 -6.83 7.40 -21.37
C PHE A 222 -6.42 8.53 -22.32
N ASN A 223 -7.37 9.34 -22.79
CA ASN A 223 -7.10 10.42 -23.74
C ASN A 223 -6.48 11.64 -23.04
N GLU A 224 -6.98 12.02 -21.85
CA GLU A 224 -6.40 13.11 -21.06
C GLU A 224 -5.02 12.76 -20.50
N ILE A 225 -4.82 11.53 -20.04
CA ILE A 225 -3.51 11.11 -19.52
C ILE A 225 -2.47 11.12 -20.65
N LYS A 226 -2.86 10.71 -21.86
CA LYS A 226 -1.97 10.74 -23.03
C LYS A 226 -1.62 12.19 -23.45
N SER A 227 -2.54 13.14 -23.36
CA SER A 227 -2.27 14.56 -23.68
C SER A 227 -1.43 15.27 -22.61
N ASN A 228 -1.64 14.94 -21.32
CA ASN A 228 -0.87 15.54 -20.22
C ASN A 228 0.62 15.14 -20.28
N ASN A 229 0.91 13.92 -20.73
CA ASN A 229 2.29 13.46 -20.94
C ASN A 229 3.00 14.23 -22.07
N GLN A 230 2.31 14.50 -23.18
CA GLN A 230 2.88 15.26 -24.29
C GLN A 230 3.18 16.72 -23.91
N SER A 231 2.35 17.30 -23.03
CA SER A 231 2.51 18.67 -22.54
C SER A 231 3.71 18.82 -21.62
N ASN A 232 3.98 17.82 -20.78
CA ASN A 232 5.15 17.79 -19.88
C ASN A 232 6.46 17.48 -20.61
N GLU A 233 6.42 16.75 -21.73
CA GLU A 233 7.60 16.54 -22.60
C GLU A 233 7.98 17.80 -23.40
N GLN A 234 7.02 18.67 -23.76
CA GLN A 234 7.27 19.93 -24.48
C GLN A 234 7.72 21.09 -23.59
N ALA A 235 7.57 20.96 -22.27
CA ALA A 235 7.99 21.96 -21.28
C ALA A 235 9.40 21.72 -20.71
N LYS A 236 10.12 20.71 -21.23
CA LYS A 236 11.54 20.43 -20.97
C LYS A 236 12.38 20.81 -22.19
#